data_AF-A0A368TYQ0-F1
#
_entry.id   AF-A0A368TYQ0-F1
#
_cell.length_a   1.000
_cell.length_b   1.000
_cell.length_c   1.000
_cell.angle_alpha   90.00
_cell.angle_beta   90.00
_cell.angle_gamma   90.00
#
_symmetry.space_group_name_H-M   'P 1'
#
loop_
_entity.id
_entity.type
_entity.pdbx_description
1 polymer ?
#
loop_
_entity_poly.entity_id
_entity_poly.type
_entity_poly.pdbx_seq_one_letter_code
_entity_poly.pdbx_strand_id
1 'polypeptide(L)' 'YIRWYNEKRIKMSLGALSPLEYRKSLGIAA' A
#
# COMPACT_ATOMS: atom_id res chain seq x y z
N TYR A 1 -13.28 11.40 4.53
CA TYR A 1 -13.88 10.12 4.07
C TYR A 1 -12.97 9.36 3.11
N ILE A 2 -12.63 9.92 1.93
CA ILE A 2 -11.88 9.19 0.88
C ILE A 2 -10.47 8.74 1.31
N ARG A 3 -9.80 9.54 2.15
CA ARG A 3 -8.44 9.24 2.61
C ARG A 3 -8.39 8.01 3.52
N TRP A 4 -9.37 7.87 4.42
CA TRP A 4 -9.50 6.70 5.29
C TRP A 4 -9.84 5.43 4.49
N TYR A 5 -10.73 5.56 3.50
CA TYR A 5 -11.07 4.46 2.60
C TYR A 5 -9.86 3.99 1.77
N ASN A 6 -9.08 4.93 1.23
CA ASN A 6 -7.87 4.64 0.49
C ASN A 6 -6.80 4.00 1.39
N GLU A 7 -6.59 4.49 2.61
CA GLU A 7 -5.64 3.90 3.57
C GLU A 7 -6.04 2.45 3.95
N LYS A 8 -7.33 2.18 4.13
CA LYS A 8 -7.85 0.83 4.41
C LYS A 8 -7.70 -0.11 3.21
N ARG A 9 -8.03 0.36 2.00
CA ARG A 9 -7.95 -0.42 0.76
C ARG A 9 -6.52 -0.71 0.36
N ILE A 10 -5.62 0.26 0.52
CA ILE A 10 -4.18 0.07 0.35
C ILE A 10 -3.77 -1.10 1.23
N LYS A 11 -3.96 -1.05 2.57
CA LYS A 11 -3.57 -2.15 3.47
C LYS A 11 -4.10 -3.55 3.08
N MET A 12 -5.34 -3.64 2.59
CA MET A 12 -5.91 -4.91 2.08
C MET A 12 -5.21 -5.38 0.79
N SER A 13 -4.99 -4.48 -0.16
CA SER A 13 -4.35 -4.81 -1.44
C SER A 13 -2.84 -5.02 -1.33
N LEU A 14 -2.19 -4.43 -0.33
CA LEU A 14 -0.74 -4.60 -0.09
C LEU A 14 -0.39 -5.92 0.61
N GLY A 15 -1.34 -6.80 0.93
CA GLY A 15 -1.04 -8.07 1.59
C GLY A 15 -0.39 -7.93 2.98
N ALA A 16 -0.83 -6.93 3.76
CA ALA A 16 -0.24 -6.52 5.04
C ALA A 16 1.14 -5.82 4.96
N LEU A 17 1.65 -5.53 3.77
CA LEU A 17 2.85 -4.71 3.60
C LEU A 17 2.53 -3.23 3.84
N SER A 18 3.48 -2.47 4.37
CA SER A 18 3.40 -1.02 4.40
C SER A 18 3.51 -0.45 2.97
N PRO A 19 2.97 0.76 2.69
CA PRO A 19 3.04 1.37 1.35
C PRO A 19 4.45 1.48 0.77
N LEU A 20 5.46 1.61 1.62
CA LEU A 20 6.86 1.63 1.21
C LEU A 20 7.35 0.23 0.82
N GLU A 21 7.04 -0.79 1.61
CA GLU A 21 7.39 -2.19 1.33
C GLU A 21 6.69 -2.71 0.08
N TYR A 22 5.43 -2.33 -0.15
CA TYR A 22 4.73 -2.67 -1.37
C TYR A 22 5.37 -2.03 -2.61
N ARG A 23 5.79 -0.76 -2.53
CA ARG A 23 6.52 -0.10 -3.62
C ARG A 23 7.87 -0.75 -3.89
N LYS A 24 8.56 -1.20 -2.84
CA LYS A 24 9.80 -2.00 -2.96
C LYS A 24 9.52 -3.36 -3.59
N SER A 25 8.47 -4.06 -3.18
CA SER A 25 8.04 -5.35 -3.75
C SER A 25 7.62 -5.24 -5.21
N LEU A 26 7.04 -4.11 -5.61
CA LEU A 26 6.67 -3.83 -7.00
C LEU A 26 7.88 -3.44 -7.87
N GLY A 27 9.08 -3.24 -7.29
CA GLY A 27 10.23 -2.72 -8.04
C GLY A 27 10.02 -1.29 -8.53
N ILE A 28 9.12 -0.52 -7.91
CA ILE A 28 8.88 0.91 -8.20
C ILE A 28 9.77 1.79 -7.31
N ALA A 29 10.26 1.24 -6.19
CA ALA A 29 11.25 1.87 -5.33
C ALA A 29 12.66 1.24 -5.53
N ALA A 30 13.08 1.17 -6.79
CA ALA A 30 14.45 1.15 -7.31
C ALA A 30 14.36 1.44 -8.82
#